data_AF-A0A2J8P7Z3-F1
#
_entry.id   AF-A0A2J8P7Z3-F1
#
_cell.length_a   1.000
_cell.length_b   1.000
_cell.length_c   1.000
_cell.angle_alpha   90.00
_cell.angle_beta   90.00
_cell.angle_gamma   90.00
#
_symmetry.space_group_name_H-M   'P 1'
#
loop_
_entity.id
_entity.type
_entity.pdbx_description
1 polymer ?
#
loop_
_entity_poly.entity_id
_entity_poly.type
_entity_poly.pdbx_seq_one_letter_code
_entity_poly.pdbx_strand_id
1 'polypeptide(L)'
;MLITDGAVDTYDTIFAKYNWPDRKVRIFTYLIGREAAFADNLKWMACANKGFFTQISTLADVQENVMEYLHVLSRPKVIDQEHDVVWTEAYIDSTRSKGILLGVVGTDVPVKELLKTIPKYKLGIHGYAFAITNNGYILTHPELRLLYEEGKKRRKPNYSSVDLSEVEWEDRDDVLRNAMVNRKTGKFSMEVKKTVDKGVHFSQTFLLLNLKQTTVKN
;
A
#
# COMPACT_ATOMS: atom_id res chain seq x y z
N MET A 1 -9.92 11.66 11.31
CA MET A 1 -9.42 13.04 11.10
C MET A 1 -10.62 13.92 10.83
N LEU A 2 -10.64 15.15 11.35
CA LEU A 2 -11.72 16.12 11.19
C LEU A 2 -11.19 17.31 10.40
N ILE A 3 -11.88 17.70 9.33
CA ILE A 3 -11.53 18.84 8.48
C ILE A 3 -12.71 19.80 8.52
N THR A 4 -12.48 21.04 8.95
CA THR A 4 -13.55 22.03 9.12
C THR A 4 -12.99 23.45 9.12
N ASP A 5 -13.82 24.43 8.83
CA ASP A 5 -13.56 25.86 8.93
C ASP A 5 -13.81 26.45 10.34
N GLY A 6 -14.38 25.66 11.26
CA GLY A 6 -14.58 26.06 12.65
C GLY A 6 -15.47 25.12 13.45
N ALA A 7 -15.39 25.18 14.77
CA ALA A 7 -16.27 24.43 15.66
C ALA A 7 -16.89 25.36 16.71
N VAL A 8 -18.22 25.46 16.71
CA VAL A 8 -18.95 26.30 17.67
C VAL A 8 -18.77 25.81 19.11
N ASP A 9 -18.63 24.50 19.30
CA ASP A 9 -18.44 23.85 20.61
C ASP A 9 -17.41 22.71 20.55
N THR A 10 -16.99 22.23 21.72
CA THR A 10 -15.97 21.19 21.94
C THR A 10 -16.53 19.77 21.96
N TYR A 11 -17.86 19.59 22.00
CA TYR A 11 -18.55 18.30 21.89
C TYR A 11 -17.99 17.19 22.81
N ASP A 12 -17.60 17.57 24.02
CA ASP A 12 -17.01 16.71 25.05
C ASP A 12 -17.84 15.44 25.36
N THR A 13 -19.17 15.57 25.37
CA THR A 13 -20.12 14.48 25.62
C THR A 13 -19.95 13.30 24.65
N ILE A 14 -19.59 13.57 23.38
CA ILE A 14 -19.35 12.54 22.36
C ILE A 14 -18.05 11.78 22.69
N PHE A 15 -16.99 12.51 23.04
CA PHE A 15 -15.71 11.88 23.39
C PHE A 15 -15.80 11.09 24.69
N ALA A 16 -16.55 11.59 25.67
CA ALA A 16 -16.84 10.89 26.91
C ALA A 16 -17.55 9.56 26.67
N LYS A 17 -18.49 9.51 25.73
CA LYS A 17 -19.28 8.30 25.42
C LYS A 17 -18.51 7.25 24.62
N TYR A 18 -17.72 7.67 23.63
CA TYR A 18 -17.15 6.72 22.64
C TYR A 18 -15.65 6.49 22.75
N ASN A 19 -14.88 7.43 23.32
CA ASN A 19 -13.42 7.34 23.32
C ASN A 19 -12.80 7.30 24.71
N TRP A 20 -13.43 7.90 25.73
CA TRP A 20 -12.90 7.93 27.09
C TRP A 20 -13.41 6.73 27.90
N PRO A 21 -12.59 6.20 28.84
CA PRO A 21 -11.30 6.70 29.32
C PRO A 21 -10.07 6.22 28.52
N ASP A 22 -10.17 5.12 27.75
CA ASP A 22 -9.01 4.46 27.13
C ASP A 22 -8.29 5.33 26.08
N ARG A 23 -9.02 6.25 25.42
CA ARG A 23 -8.52 7.10 24.33
C ARG A 23 -7.80 6.28 23.27
N LYS A 24 -8.48 5.26 22.76
CA LYS A 24 -7.97 4.36 21.69
C LYS A 24 -7.93 5.08 20.34
N VAL A 25 -8.88 5.98 20.10
CA VAL A 25 -8.97 6.75 18.85
C VAL A 25 -8.24 8.08 19.01
N ARG A 26 -7.37 8.39 18.05
CA ARG A 26 -6.68 9.69 17.95
C ARG A 26 -7.44 10.64 17.03
N ILE A 27 -7.58 11.90 17.46
CA ILE A 27 -8.35 12.90 16.71
C ILE A 27 -7.44 14.00 16.22
N PHE A 28 -7.26 14.05 14.91
CA PHE A 28 -6.54 15.12 14.22
C PHE A 28 -7.55 16.10 13.66
N THR A 29 -7.37 17.39 13.95
CA THR A 29 -8.28 18.46 13.51
C THR A 29 -7.55 19.42 12.60
N TYR A 30 -8.09 19.62 11.41
CA TYR A 30 -7.57 20.53 10.38
C TYR A 30 -8.52 21.70 10.24
N LEU A 31 -8.05 22.90 10.59
CA LEU A 31 -8.79 24.14 10.39
C LEU A 31 -8.49 24.68 8.99
N ILE A 32 -9.49 24.80 8.14
CA ILE A 32 -9.33 25.40 6.80
C ILE A 32 -9.77 26.86 6.84
N GLY A 33 -8.86 27.73 6.40
CA GLY A 33 -9.15 29.16 6.25
C GLY A 33 -8.25 30.03 7.11
N ARG A 34 -8.32 31.34 6.81
CA ARG A 34 -7.53 32.37 7.50
C ARG A 34 -8.17 32.79 8.82
N GLU A 35 -9.46 32.53 8.99
CA GLU A 35 -10.21 32.91 10.17
C GLU A 35 -10.05 31.86 11.27
N ALA A 36 -9.56 32.28 12.43
CA ALA A 36 -9.23 31.41 13.55
C ALA A 36 -10.21 31.53 14.72
N ALA A 37 -11.40 32.12 14.49
CA ALA A 37 -12.37 32.46 15.54
C ALA A 37 -12.79 31.26 16.41
N PHE A 38 -12.64 30.03 15.90
CA PHE A 38 -13.00 28.79 16.60
C PHE A 38 -11.85 27.77 16.68
N ALA A 39 -10.61 28.23 16.50
CA ALA A 39 -9.42 27.37 16.51
C ALA A 39 -9.20 26.69 17.88
N ASP A 40 -9.52 27.37 18.98
CA ASP A 40 -9.29 26.86 20.33
C ASP A 40 -10.12 25.63 20.64
N ASN A 41 -11.39 25.60 20.20
CA ASN A 41 -12.26 24.43 20.37
C ASN A 41 -11.70 23.22 19.64
N LEU A 42 -11.26 23.40 18.40
CA LEU A 42 -10.61 22.36 17.59
C LEU A 42 -9.31 21.87 18.22
N LYS A 43 -8.50 22.80 18.69
CA LYS A 43 -7.25 22.50 19.39
C LYS A 43 -7.51 21.68 20.66
N TRP A 44 -8.51 22.05 21.46
CA TRP A 44 -8.89 21.29 22.64
C TRP A 44 -9.32 19.86 22.28
N MET A 45 -10.16 19.69 21.26
CA MET A 45 -10.61 18.38 20.81
C MET A 45 -9.45 17.47 20.40
N ALA A 46 -8.45 18.01 19.69
CA ALA A 46 -7.26 17.27 19.32
C ALA A 46 -6.37 16.91 20.52
N CYS A 47 -6.09 17.88 21.39
CA CYS A 47 -5.25 17.69 22.59
C CYS A 47 -5.85 16.66 23.56
N ALA A 48 -7.17 16.72 23.79
CA ALA A 48 -7.85 15.81 24.70
C ALA A 48 -7.78 14.35 24.21
N ASN A 49 -7.72 14.13 22.90
CA ASN A 49 -7.75 12.80 22.27
C ASN A 49 -6.40 12.37 21.66
N LYS A 50 -5.27 12.78 22.24
CA LYS A 50 -3.90 12.35 21.84
C LYS A 50 -3.61 12.58 20.34
N GLY A 51 -4.19 13.61 19.74
CA GLY A 51 -3.99 13.95 18.33
C GLY A 51 -3.19 15.22 18.13
N PHE A 52 -3.44 15.91 17.01
CA PHE A 52 -2.75 17.13 16.61
C PHE A 52 -3.70 18.10 15.92
N PHE A 53 -3.48 19.40 16.13
CA PHE A 53 -4.22 20.49 15.52
C PHE A 53 -3.31 21.22 14.54
N THR A 54 -3.79 21.44 13.33
CA THR A 54 -3.08 22.26 12.32
C THR A 54 -4.07 23.16 11.60
N GLN A 55 -3.59 24.32 11.16
CA GLN A 55 -4.37 25.30 10.42
C GLN A 55 -3.81 25.43 9.01
N ILE A 56 -4.66 25.23 8.02
CA ILE A 56 -4.35 25.34 6.60
C ILE A 56 -4.94 26.67 6.12
N SER A 57 -4.08 27.67 5.98
CA SER A 57 -4.47 29.00 5.50
C SER A 57 -4.40 29.11 3.98
N THR A 58 -3.48 28.38 3.35
CA THR A 58 -3.24 28.43 1.90
C THR A 58 -3.08 27.04 1.30
N LEU A 59 -3.26 26.95 -0.03
CA LEU A 59 -3.01 25.72 -0.81
C LEU A 59 -1.54 25.27 -0.77
N ALA A 60 -0.60 26.19 -0.55
CA ALA A 60 0.82 25.85 -0.44
C ALA A 60 1.12 25.08 0.85
N ASP A 61 0.44 25.42 1.95
CA ASP A 61 0.67 24.84 3.27
C ASP A 61 0.07 23.43 3.40
N VAL A 62 -0.86 23.06 2.51
CA VAL A 62 -1.57 21.77 2.55
C VAL A 62 -0.58 20.60 2.59
N GLN A 63 0.44 20.62 1.75
CA GLN A 63 1.34 19.48 1.61
C GLN A 63 2.15 19.24 2.90
N GLU A 64 2.61 20.30 3.57
CA GLU A 64 3.41 20.18 4.79
C GLU A 64 2.52 19.88 6.00
N ASN A 65 1.45 20.65 6.19
CA ASN A 65 0.55 20.54 7.34
C ASN A 65 -0.21 19.21 7.37
N VAL A 66 -0.57 18.67 6.20
CA VAL A 66 -1.21 17.34 6.15
C VAL A 66 -0.21 16.26 6.55
N MET A 67 1.08 16.38 6.27
CA MET A 67 2.05 15.33 6.59
C MET A 67 2.45 15.27 8.07
N GLU A 68 2.16 16.29 8.87
CA GLU A 68 2.54 16.35 10.28
C GLU A 68 1.91 15.24 11.15
N TYR A 69 0.75 14.68 10.76
CA TYR A 69 0.14 13.59 11.54
C TYR A 69 1.09 12.39 11.68
N LEU A 70 1.97 12.18 10.69
CA LEU A 70 2.91 11.07 10.68
C LEU A 70 3.88 11.15 11.87
N HIS A 71 4.30 12.36 12.26
CA HIS A 71 5.16 12.57 13.43
C HIS A 71 4.49 12.20 14.76
N VAL A 72 3.16 12.27 14.83
CA VAL A 72 2.40 11.86 16.04
C VAL A 72 2.15 10.36 16.03
N LEU A 73 1.85 9.79 14.86
CA LEU A 73 1.67 8.35 14.70
C LEU A 73 2.97 7.57 14.90
N SER A 74 4.13 8.15 14.57
CA SER A 74 5.42 7.48 14.73
C SER A 74 5.91 7.38 16.17
N ARG A 75 5.44 8.23 17.11
CA ARG A 75 5.96 8.27 18.49
C ARG A 75 5.95 6.92 19.23
N PRO A 76 4.86 6.12 19.21
CA PRO A 76 4.88 4.80 19.86
C PRO A 76 5.86 3.84 19.19
N LYS A 77 6.03 3.93 17.86
CA LYS A 77 6.98 3.07 17.13
C LYS A 77 8.43 3.36 17.50
N VAL A 78 8.77 4.62 17.81
CA VAL A 78 10.10 4.96 18.31
C VAL A 78 10.36 4.40 19.72
N ILE A 79 9.32 4.26 20.55
CA ILE A 79 9.42 3.71 21.91
C ILE A 79 9.54 2.18 21.90
N ASP A 80 8.90 1.52 20.93
CA ASP A 80 8.82 0.06 20.81
C ASP A 80 10.20 -0.60 20.58
N GLN A 81 11.22 0.17 20.15
CA GLN A 81 12.59 -0.28 19.81
C GLN A 81 12.71 -1.43 18.78
N GLU A 82 11.60 -2.07 18.42
CA GLU A 82 11.50 -3.07 17.37
C GLU A 82 11.43 -2.40 16.00
N HIS A 83 12.32 -2.80 15.11
CA HIS A 83 12.43 -2.26 13.76
C HIS A 83 12.00 -3.32 12.76
N ASP A 84 10.74 -3.24 12.34
CA ASP A 84 10.18 -4.13 11.33
C ASP A 84 10.68 -3.75 9.93
N VAL A 85 11.12 -4.74 9.15
CA VAL A 85 11.41 -4.57 7.73
C VAL A 85 10.12 -4.76 6.94
N VAL A 86 9.67 -3.70 6.27
CA VAL A 86 8.46 -3.70 5.44
C VAL A 86 8.83 -3.47 3.98
N TRP A 87 8.18 -4.21 3.07
CA TRP A 87 8.34 -4.04 1.63
C TRP A 87 7.23 -3.15 1.09
N THR A 88 7.61 -2.16 0.29
CA THR A 88 6.67 -1.33 -0.47
C THR A 88 6.23 -2.04 -1.75
N GLU A 89 5.09 -1.62 -2.30
CA GLU A 89 4.64 -2.07 -3.62
C GLU A 89 5.61 -1.62 -4.72
N ALA A 90 5.63 -2.34 -5.85
CA ALA A 90 6.49 -1.97 -6.96
C ALA A 90 6.13 -0.58 -7.49
N TYR A 91 7.09 0.33 -7.43
CA TYR A 91 6.97 1.67 -7.99
C TYR A 91 8.01 1.90 -9.09
N ILE A 92 7.69 2.79 -10.01
CA ILE A 92 8.65 3.31 -10.96
C ILE A 92 9.44 4.39 -10.25
N ASP A 93 10.71 4.09 -9.99
CA ASP A 93 11.64 5.05 -9.42
C ASP A 93 11.59 6.36 -10.23
N SER A 94 11.27 7.43 -9.52
CA SER A 94 11.51 8.78 -9.98
C SER A 94 12.54 9.32 -9.03
N THR A 95 13.76 9.52 -9.52
CA THR A 95 14.83 10.22 -8.82
C THR A 95 14.34 11.61 -8.44
N ARG A 96 13.66 11.72 -7.30
CA ARG A 96 13.24 12.96 -6.66
C ARG A 96 13.93 12.99 -5.31
N SER A 97 15.14 13.54 -5.32
CA SER A 97 15.87 13.89 -4.12
C SER A 97 15.22 15.10 -3.44
N LYS A 98 14.06 14.91 -2.80
CA LYS A 98 13.54 15.90 -1.86
C LYS A 98 12.86 15.21 -0.68
N GLY A 99 13.58 15.19 0.44
CA GLY A 99 13.05 14.85 1.75
C GLY A 99 14.17 14.51 2.72
N ILE A 100 14.37 15.36 3.73
CA ILE A 100 15.18 15.02 4.90
C ILE A 100 14.24 14.24 5.82
N LEU A 101 14.33 12.91 5.76
CA LEU A 101 13.74 12.04 6.78
C LEU A 101 14.91 11.38 7.52
N LEU A 102 15.14 11.79 8.76
CA LEU A 102 16.23 11.26 9.62
C LEU A 102 15.93 9.87 10.21
N GLY A 103 14.83 9.20 9.82
CA GLY A 103 14.29 8.05 10.56
C GLY A 103 13.74 6.87 9.76
N VAL A 104 13.86 6.85 8.43
CA VAL A 104 13.54 5.65 7.61
C VAL A 104 14.69 5.43 6.65
N VAL A 105 15.24 4.23 6.67
CA VAL A 105 16.23 3.79 5.69
C VAL A 105 15.51 2.86 4.72
N GLY A 106 15.48 3.26 3.45
CA GLY A 106 15.00 2.43 2.35
C GLY A 106 16.18 1.95 1.51
N THR A 107 16.09 0.72 1.02
CA THR A 107 16.99 0.21 -0.02
C THR A 107 16.14 -0.34 -1.16
N ASP A 108 16.43 0.13 -2.37
CA ASP A 108 15.66 -0.21 -3.55
C ASP A 108 16.21 -1.50 -4.14
N VAL A 109 15.35 -2.52 -4.28
CA VAL A 109 15.68 -3.77 -4.96
C VAL A 109 15.02 -3.77 -6.34
N PRO A 110 15.79 -3.71 -7.44
CA PRO A 110 15.21 -3.74 -8.77
C PRO A 110 14.49 -5.07 -9.02
N VAL A 111 13.26 -5.01 -9.53
CA VAL A 111 12.48 -6.22 -9.90
C VAL A 111 13.24 -7.12 -10.89
N LYS A 112 14.11 -6.53 -11.72
CA LYS A 112 14.99 -7.26 -12.64
C LYS A 112 15.94 -8.22 -11.90
N GLU A 113 16.41 -7.87 -10.71
CA GLU A 113 17.28 -8.74 -9.91
C GLU A 113 16.51 -9.91 -9.32
N LEU A 114 15.29 -9.66 -8.81
CA LEU A 114 14.39 -10.73 -8.37
C LEU A 114 14.10 -11.71 -9.51
N LEU A 115 13.83 -11.22 -10.71
CA LEU A 115 13.59 -12.06 -11.88
C LEU A 115 14.80 -12.90 -12.32
N LYS A 116 16.03 -12.51 -11.98
CA LYS A 116 17.23 -13.32 -12.26
C LYS A 116 17.35 -14.53 -11.33
N THR A 117 16.75 -14.48 -10.13
CA THR A 117 16.76 -15.61 -9.19
C THR A 117 15.87 -16.76 -9.67
N ILE A 118 14.89 -16.46 -10.53
CA ILE A 118 13.96 -17.45 -11.07
C ILE A 118 14.64 -18.22 -12.20
N PRO A 119 14.79 -19.55 -12.11
CA PRO A 119 15.43 -20.35 -13.15
C PRO A 119 14.49 -20.54 -14.35
N LYS A 120 14.38 -19.51 -15.21
CA LYS A 120 13.48 -19.51 -16.38
C LYS A 120 13.75 -20.68 -17.33
N TYR A 121 15.01 -21.07 -17.49
CA TYR A 121 15.42 -22.20 -18.33
C TYR A 121 14.84 -23.56 -17.87
N LYS A 122 14.42 -23.70 -16.61
CA LYS A 122 13.80 -24.93 -16.08
C LYS A 122 12.28 -24.97 -16.24
N LEU A 123 11.64 -23.84 -16.53
CA LEU A 123 10.17 -23.73 -16.59
C LEU A 123 9.58 -24.23 -17.91
N GLY A 124 10.40 -24.34 -18.96
CA GLY A 124 9.95 -24.72 -20.31
C GLY A 124 9.35 -23.54 -21.09
N ILE A 125 8.90 -23.81 -22.32
CA ILE A 125 8.50 -22.78 -23.30
C ILE A 125 7.24 -22.01 -22.87
N HIS A 126 6.31 -22.69 -22.22
CA HIS A 126 5.06 -22.09 -21.73
C HIS A 126 5.08 -21.77 -20.23
N GLY A 127 6.18 -22.06 -19.54
CA GLY A 127 6.32 -21.81 -18.12
C GLY A 127 6.87 -20.41 -17.86
N TYR A 128 6.18 -19.64 -17.03
CA TYR A 128 6.64 -18.38 -16.50
C TYR A 128 6.43 -18.35 -14.99
N ALA A 129 7.12 -17.42 -14.34
CA ALA A 129 6.89 -17.14 -12.94
C ALA A 129 6.40 -15.71 -12.82
N PHE A 130 5.45 -15.53 -11.91
CA PHE A 130 4.94 -14.24 -11.50
C PHE A 130 4.95 -14.19 -9.98
N ALA A 131 4.93 -12.99 -9.43
CA ALA A 131 4.86 -12.77 -8.00
C ALA A 131 3.71 -11.82 -7.68
N ILE A 132 3.04 -12.06 -6.56
CA ILE A 132 1.95 -11.23 -6.07
C ILE A 132 2.22 -10.78 -4.63
N THR A 133 1.60 -9.68 -4.23
CA THR A 133 1.60 -9.21 -2.85
C THR A 133 0.52 -9.91 -2.03
N ASN A 134 0.55 -9.73 -0.71
CA ASN A 134 -0.51 -10.18 0.20
C ASN A 134 -1.84 -9.43 0.01
N ASN A 135 -1.87 -8.37 -0.81
CA ASN A 135 -3.08 -7.63 -1.16
C ASN A 135 -3.72 -8.15 -2.46
N GLY A 136 -3.04 -9.05 -3.20
CA GLY A 136 -3.48 -9.57 -4.49
C GLY A 136 -2.89 -8.84 -5.70
N TYR A 137 -2.14 -7.75 -5.49
CA TYR A 137 -1.51 -7.02 -6.60
C TYR A 137 -0.31 -7.76 -7.17
N ILE A 138 -0.17 -7.69 -8.50
CA ILE A 138 0.96 -8.29 -9.21
C ILE A 138 2.22 -7.44 -8.98
N LEU A 139 3.29 -8.09 -8.54
CA LEU A 139 4.63 -7.50 -8.47
C LEU A 139 5.36 -7.64 -9.82
N THR A 140 5.27 -8.80 -10.45
CA THR A 140 5.90 -9.06 -11.75
C THR A 140 5.10 -10.08 -12.55
N HIS A 141 4.89 -9.79 -13.83
CA HIS A 141 4.19 -10.68 -14.77
C HIS A 141 4.67 -10.40 -16.21
N PRO A 142 4.78 -11.41 -17.09
CA PRO A 142 5.16 -11.19 -18.50
C PRO A 142 4.30 -10.17 -19.24
N GLU A 143 2.98 -10.17 -18.98
CA GLU A 143 2.02 -9.24 -19.59
C GLU A 143 1.84 -7.92 -18.81
N LEU A 144 2.54 -7.73 -17.67
CA LEU A 144 2.47 -6.46 -16.94
C LEU A 144 3.25 -5.38 -17.69
N ARG A 145 2.53 -4.52 -18.42
CA ARG A 145 3.11 -3.36 -19.11
C ARG A 145 2.99 -2.10 -18.27
N LEU A 146 4.13 -1.65 -17.74
CA LEU A 146 4.23 -0.42 -16.92
C LEU A 146 4.06 0.88 -17.74
N LEU A 147 4.25 0.80 -19.07
CA LEU A 147 4.19 1.93 -20.00
C LEU A 147 3.07 1.71 -21.04
N TYR A 148 2.52 2.80 -21.57
CA TYR A 148 1.48 2.73 -22.61
C TYR A 148 1.97 2.00 -23.88
N GLU A 149 3.17 2.35 -24.36
CA GLU A 149 3.80 1.81 -25.57
C GLU A 149 5.33 1.85 -25.40
N GLU A 150 6.05 0.89 -26.00
CA GLU A 150 7.52 0.88 -26.03
C GLU A 150 8.03 2.19 -26.66
N GLY A 151 8.59 3.09 -25.85
CA GLY A 151 9.15 4.38 -26.30
C GLY A 151 8.40 5.63 -25.79
N LYS A 152 7.16 5.52 -25.31
CA LYS A 152 6.47 6.64 -24.64
C LYS A 152 6.74 6.58 -23.14
N LYS A 153 7.40 7.60 -22.58
CA LYS A 153 7.65 7.75 -21.12
C LYS A 153 6.38 7.99 -20.28
N ARG A 154 5.18 7.84 -20.87
CA ARG A 154 3.92 7.99 -20.14
C ARG A 154 3.60 6.68 -19.42
N ARG A 155 3.62 6.78 -18.08
CA ARG A 155 3.24 5.72 -17.15
C ARG A 155 1.75 5.41 -17.34
N LYS A 156 1.36 4.13 -17.29
CA LYS A 156 -0.07 3.79 -17.21
C LYS A 156 -0.62 4.27 -15.86
N PRO A 157 -1.83 4.86 -15.81
CA PRO A 157 -2.52 5.04 -14.54
C PRO A 157 -2.72 3.66 -13.91
N ASN A 158 -2.55 3.56 -12.59
CA ASN A 158 -2.76 2.34 -11.78
C ASN A 158 -1.79 1.17 -12.02
N TYR A 159 -0.60 1.41 -12.61
CA TYR A 159 0.38 0.34 -12.83
C TYR A 159 0.82 -0.41 -11.55
N SER A 160 0.69 0.19 -10.38
CA SER A 160 1.08 -0.38 -9.09
C SER A 160 0.01 -1.25 -8.45
N SER A 161 -1.25 -1.15 -8.90
CA SER A 161 -2.41 -1.81 -8.28
C SER A 161 -3.14 -2.75 -9.25
N VAL A 162 -2.41 -3.36 -10.17
CA VAL A 162 -2.96 -4.33 -11.14
C VAL A 162 -3.22 -5.66 -10.42
N ASP A 163 -4.48 -6.11 -10.41
CA ASP A 163 -4.87 -7.40 -9.82
C ASP A 163 -4.57 -8.56 -10.78
N LEU A 164 -4.49 -9.78 -10.23
CA LEU A 164 -4.28 -11.00 -10.99
C LEU A 164 -5.35 -11.23 -12.05
N SER A 165 -6.61 -10.93 -11.73
CA SER A 165 -7.75 -11.12 -12.64
C SER A 165 -7.71 -10.23 -13.88
N GLU A 166 -6.95 -9.14 -13.87
CA GLU A 166 -6.81 -8.27 -15.04
C GLU A 166 -5.82 -8.81 -16.07
N VAL A 167 -4.92 -9.69 -15.63
CA VAL A 167 -3.77 -10.13 -16.43
C VAL A 167 -3.84 -11.62 -16.76
N GLU A 168 -4.34 -12.41 -15.83
CA GLU A 168 -4.59 -13.84 -16.00
C GLU A 168 -6.08 -14.10 -16.14
N TRP A 169 -6.40 -15.22 -16.79
CA TRP A 169 -7.78 -15.62 -17.01
C TRP A 169 -8.50 -15.83 -15.68
N GLU A 170 -9.75 -15.34 -15.60
CA GLU A 170 -10.58 -15.50 -14.41
C GLU A 170 -10.79 -17.00 -14.09
N ASP A 171 -10.29 -17.40 -12.92
CA ASP A 171 -10.81 -18.56 -12.20
C ASP A 171 -12.28 -18.28 -11.91
N ARG A 172 -13.18 -19.25 -12.14
CA ARG A 172 -14.62 -19.06 -11.88
C ARG A 172 -14.93 -18.63 -10.43
N ASP A 173 -14.05 -18.95 -9.48
CA ASP A 173 -14.24 -18.71 -8.04
C ASP A 173 -13.03 -18.06 -7.33
N ASP A 174 -12.12 -17.39 -8.05
CA ASP A 174 -10.90 -16.75 -7.48
C ASP A 174 -10.04 -17.69 -6.59
N VAL A 175 -10.08 -19.00 -6.85
CA VAL A 175 -9.48 -20.01 -5.97
C VAL A 175 -7.97 -19.82 -5.87
N LEU A 176 -7.31 -19.60 -7.02
CA LEU A 176 -5.87 -19.36 -7.06
C LEU A 176 -5.51 -18.06 -6.33
N ARG A 177 -6.24 -16.96 -6.57
CA ARG A 177 -6.01 -15.67 -5.92
C ARG A 177 -6.13 -15.78 -4.40
N ASN A 178 -7.20 -16.39 -3.93
CA ASN A 178 -7.45 -16.60 -2.51
C ASN A 178 -6.40 -17.52 -1.87
N ALA A 179 -5.95 -18.57 -2.57
CA ALA A 179 -4.88 -19.42 -2.08
C ALA A 179 -3.55 -18.67 -1.93
N MET A 180 -3.20 -17.82 -2.89
CA MET A 180 -1.96 -17.05 -2.88
C MET A 180 -1.97 -15.90 -1.86
N VAL A 181 -3.08 -15.16 -1.75
CA VAL A 181 -3.26 -14.10 -0.74
C VAL A 181 -3.17 -14.67 0.67
N ASN A 182 -3.76 -15.86 0.90
CA ASN A 182 -3.66 -16.60 2.16
C ASN A 182 -2.34 -17.36 2.33
N ARG A 183 -1.37 -17.16 1.44
CA ARG A 183 -0.01 -17.71 1.48
C ARG A 183 0.05 -19.24 1.57
N LYS A 184 -0.91 -19.94 0.98
CA LYS A 184 -0.91 -21.41 0.88
C LYS A 184 0.18 -21.85 -0.08
N THR A 185 1.01 -22.79 0.34
CA THR A 185 2.06 -23.40 -0.50
C THR A 185 1.53 -24.72 -1.04
N GLY A 186 1.79 -25.01 -2.32
CA GLY A 186 1.31 -26.25 -2.93
C GLY A 186 1.27 -26.20 -4.45
N LYS A 187 0.72 -27.27 -5.03
CA LYS A 187 0.44 -27.35 -6.46
C LYS A 187 -1.05 -27.15 -6.66
N PHE A 188 -1.41 -26.26 -7.58
CA PHE A 188 -2.78 -26.03 -7.99
C PHE A 188 -2.90 -26.29 -9.49
N SER A 189 -3.93 -27.00 -9.93
CA SER A 189 -4.18 -27.24 -11.34
C SER A 189 -5.62 -26.85 -11.65
N MET A 190 -5.82 -26.06 -12.70
CA MET A 190 -7.12 -25.62 -13.17
C MET A 190 -7.21 -25.80 -14.69
N GLU A 191 -8.43 -26.02 -15.18
CA GLU A 191 -8.68 -26.00 -16.62
C GLU A 191 -9.00 -24.58 -17.08
N VAL A 192 -8.12 -24.01 -17.90
CA VAL A 192 -8.28 -22.69 -18.49
C VAL A 192 -8.72 -22.84 -19.93
N LYS A 193 -9.76 -22.09 -20.32
CA LYS A 193 -10.18 -22.01 -21.72
C LYS A 193 -9.34 -20.96 -22.43
N LYS A 194 -8.47 -21.36 -23.36
CA LYS A 194 -7.77 -20.42 -24.23
C LYS A 194 -8.54 -20.27 -25.53
N THR A 195 -8.80 -19.04 -25.95
CA THR A 195 -9.48 -18.71 -27.23
C THR A 195 -8.56 -18.92 -28.44
N VAL A 196 -7.91 -20.08 -28.55
CA VAL A 196 -7.17 -20.45 -29.77
C VAL A 196 -8.11 -21.32 -30.58
N ASP A 197 -8.71 -20.74 -31.64
CA ASP A 197 -9.52 -21.22 -32.78
C ASP A 197 -10.36 -22.53 -32.75
N LYS A 198 -10.22 -23.41 -31.75
CA LYS A 198 -10.99 -24.63 -31.55
C LYS A 198 -11.09 -25.00 -30.07
N GLY A 199 -11.57 -24.09 -29.21
CA GLY A 199 -12.10 -24.40 -27.87
C GLY A 199 -11.30 -25.42 -27.04
N VAL A 200 -9.96 -25.43 -27.13
CA VAL A 200 -9.14 -26.44 -26.46
C VAL A 200 -9.02 -26.06 -25.00
N HIS A 201 -9.43 -26.97 -24.12
CA HIS A 201 -9.22 -26.87 -22.69
C HIS A 201 -7.74 -27.14 -22.38
N PHE A 202 -7.06 -26.18 -21.77
CA PHE A 202 -5.68 -26.35 -21.32
C PHE A 202 -5.66 -26.48 -19.80
N SER A 203 -5.07 -27.56 -19.30
CA SER A 203 -4.81 -27.69 -17.86
C SER A 203 -3.58 -26.86 -17.49
N GLN A 204 -3.79 -25.70 -16.88
CA GLN A 204 -2.71 -24.88 -16.34
C GLN A 204 -2.39 -25.34 -14.91
N THR A 205 -1.09 -25.51 -14.64
CA THR A 205 -0.59 -25.93 -13.33
C THR A 205 0.24 -24.82 -12.73
N PHE A 206 -0.14 -24.39 -11.54
CA PHE A 206 0.52 -23.38 -10.73
C PHE A 206 1.27 -24.03 -9.58
N LEU A 207 2.53 -23.65 -9.41
CA LEU A 207 3.32 -23.98 -8.23
C LEU A 207 3.36 -22.76 -7.32
N LEU A 208 2.69 -22.85 -6.18
CA LEU A 208 2.61 -21.77 -5.19
C LEU A 208 3.74 -21.91 -4.19
N LEU A 209 4.58 -20.87 -4.11
CA LEU A 209 5.68 -20.76 -3.16
C LEU A 209 5.48 -19.53 -2.28
N ASN A 210 5.49 -19.73 -0.96
CA ASN A 210 5.45 -18.64 -0.01
C ASN A 210 6.86 -18.12 0.24
N LEU A 211 7.14 -16.90 -0.22
CA LEU A 211 8.36 -16.17 0.08
C LEU A 211 8.25 -15.58 1.50
N LYS A 212 8.75 -16.30 2.50
CA LYS A 212 8.84 -15.76 3.86
C LYS A 212 9.87 -14.63 3.90
N GLN A 213 9.51 -13.54 4.56
CA GLN A 213 10.49 -12.56 5.05
C GLN A 213 11.40 -13.29 6.03
N THR A 214 12.61 -13.61 5.60
CA THR A 214 13.66 -14.02 6.54
C THR A 214 14.16 -12.73 7.17
N THR A 215 13.69 -12.45 8.38
CA THR A 215 14.39 -11.50 9.26
C THR A 215 15.78 -12.07 9.44
N VAL A 216 16.79 -11.39 8.87
CA VAL A 216 18.18 -11.64 9.24
C VAL A 216 18.29 -11.25 10.71
N LYS A 217 18.10 -12.23 11.59
CA LYS A 217 18.44 -12.08 13.00
C LYS A 217 19.97 -12.06 13.05
N ASN A 218 20.53 -10.87 13.25
CA ASN A 218 21.92 -10.75 13.69
C ASN A 218 22.07 -11.29 15.11
#